data_AF-A0A9W7DHM6-F1
#
_entry.id   AF-A0A9W7DHM6-F1
#
_cell.length_a   1.000
_cell.length_b   1.000
_cell.length_c   1.000
_cell.angle_alpha   90.00
_cell.angle_beta   90.00
_cell.angle_gamma   90.00
#
_symmetry.space_group_name_H-M   'P 1'
#
loop_
_entity.id
_entity.type
_entity.pdbx_description
1 polymer ?
#
loop_
_entity_poly.entity_id
_entity_poly.type
_entity_poly.pdbx_seq_one_letter_code
_entity_poly.pdbx_strand_id
1 'polypeptide(L)'
;MTSLIPAYINIRRGGYICALVGFLICVDYDFLSSSSKFTTYLSAYSVFLSAIAGVVFCDYFILRKGYIILRELYVANNTSSYFYAKGFNPRAYTAYICGILPNIVGFVGATGTHHVPNGATKLYFFSFFTGYISSACVLLILSLIFPVRGLMQENLLAIDNWYEEWQDVEDFDALVHRHVPVAHSEAGSV
;
A
#
# COMPACT_ATOMS: atom_id res chain seq x y z
N MET A 1 -12.26 9.37 0.19
CA MET A 1 -12.67 10.39 1.18
C MET A 1 -13.51 9.81 2.32
N THR A 2 -14.60 9.08 2.05
CA THR A 2 -15.47 8.48 3.08
C THR A 2 -14.77 7.47 3.99
N SER A 3 -13.87 6.65 3.44
CA SER A 3 -13.09 5.66 4.21
C SER A 3 -12.05 6.29 5.14
N LEU A 4 -11.58 7.51 4.86
CA LEU A 4 -10.55 8.18 5.66
C LEU A 4 -11.12 8.80 6.94
N ILE A 5 -12.31 9.41 6.81
CA ILE A 5 -12.99 10.10 7.92
C ILE A 5 -14.50 9.81 7.82
N PRO A 6 -14.93 8.59 8.19
CA PRO A 6 -16.33 8.17 8.03
C PRO A 6 -17.29 8.97 8.93
N ALA A 7 -16.79 9.47 10.07
CA ALA A 7 -17.60 10.27 11.00
C ALA A 7 -18.02 11.65 10.43
N TYR A 8 -17.27 12.21 9.47
CA TYR A 8 -17.49 13.58 8.98
C TYR A 8 -17.90 13.65 7.50
N ILE A 9 -17.59 12.62 6.69
CA ILE A 9 -17.81 12.66 5.24
C ILE A 9 -18.77 11.54 4.80
N ASN A 10 -19.97 11.95 4.38
CA ASN A 10 -20.92 11.08 3.68
C ASN A 10 -20.55 10.91 2.19
N ILE A 11 -21.00 9.81 1.56
CA ILE A 11 -20.71 9.50 0.14
C ILE A 11 -21.07 10.64 -0.81
N ARG A 12 -22.21 11.30 -0.56
CA ARG A 12 -22.67 12.45 -1.34
C ARG A 12 -21.74 13.67 -1.17
N ARG A 13 -21.36 13.99 0.07
CA ARG A 13 -20.46 15.11 0.38
C ARG A 13 -19.05 14.87 -0.18
N GLY A 14 -18.55 13.65 -0.07
CA GLY A 14 -17.27 13.26 -0.65
C GLY A 14 -17.25 13.40 -2.17
N GLY A 15 -18.36 13.04 -2.85
CA GLY A 15 -18.50 13.22 -4.30
C GLY A 15 -18.37 14.69 -4.74
N TYR A 16 -19.03 15.62 -4.04
CA TYR A 16 -18.91 17.05 -4.35
C TYR A 16 -17.49 17.60 -4.16
N ILE A 17 -16.78 17.15 -3.12
CA ILE A 17 -15.38 17.55 -2.89
C ILE A 17 -14.48 17.04 -4.02
N CYS A 18 -14.62 15.78 -4.43
CA CYS A 18 -13.85 15.23 -5.54
C CYS A 18 -14.15 15.96 -6.87
N ALA A 19 -15.42 16.29 -7.13
CA ALA A 19 -15.82 17.04 -8.31
C ALA A 19 -15.22 18.45 -8.33
N LEU A 20 -15.21 19.15 -7.18
CA LEU A 20 -14.62 20.48 -7.06
C LEU A 20 -13.11 20.46 -7.27
N VAL A 21 -12.40 19.49 -6.67
CA VAL A 21 -10.94 19.34 -6.88
C VAL A 21 -10.62 19.02 -8.33
N GLY A 22 -11.37 18.10 -8.96
CA GLY A 22 -11.19 17.78 -10.38
C GLY A 22 -11.42 18.99 -11.28
N PHE A 23 -12.44 19.80 -10.97
CA PHE A 23 -12.70 21.04 -11.69
C PHE A 23 -11.55 22.05 -11.55
N LEU A 24 -11.03 22.26 -10.33
CA LEU A 24 -9.91 23.18 -10.10
C LEU A 24 -8.64 22.78 -10.87
N ILE A 25 -8.31 21.49 -10.94
CA ILE A 25 -7.14 20.99 -11.69
C ILE A 25 -7.34 21.18 -13.20
N CYS A 26 -8.55 20.93 -13.72
CA CYS A 26 -8.85 21.13 -15.14
C CYS A 26 -8.90 22.61 -15.57
N VAL A 27 -9.11 23.54 -14.63
CA VAL A 27 -9.13 24.98 -14.90
C VAL A 27 -7.73 25.53 -15.20
N ASP A 28 -6.65 24.81 -14.87
CA ASP A 28 -5.30 25.20 -15.27
C ASP A 28 -5.14 25.13 -16.80
N TYR A 29 -5.33 26.28 -17.45
CA TYR A 29 -5.22 26.45 -18.91
C TYR A 29 -3.85 26.01 -19.47
N ASP A 30 -2.79 26.11 -18.66
CA ASP A 30 -1.43 25.69 -19.03
C ASP A 30 -1.24 24.16 -19.06
N PHE A 31 -2.07 23.41 -18.31
CA PHE A 31 -1.99 21.95 -18.26
C PHE A 31 -2.56 21.29 -19.52
N LEU A 32 -3.62 21.89 -20.10
CA LEU A 32 -4.28 21.40 -21.31
C LEU A 32 -3.69 21.99 -22.61
N SER A 33 -3.02 23.14 -22.55
CA SER A 33 -2.48 23.80 -23.75
C SER A 33 -1.29 23.09 -24.39
N SER A 34 -0.62 22.15 -23.69
CA SER A 34 0.55 21.44 -24.22
C SER A 34 0.48 19.93 -23.98
N SER A 35 0.31 19.16 -25.06
CA SER A 35 0.26 17.68 -25.03
C SER A 35 1.50 17.03 -24.39
N SER A 36 2.65 17.70 -24.51
CA SER A 36 3.91 17.20 -23.94
C SER A 36 3.89 17.26 -22.41
N LYS A 37 3.43 18.37 -21.82
CA LYS A 37 3.38 18.54 -20.36
C LYS A 37 2.42 17.55 -19.71
N PHE A 38 1.23 17.39 -20.27
CA PHE A 38 0.24 16.41 -19.81
C PHE A 38 0.82 14.98 -19.76
N THR A 39 1.48 14.56 -20.83
CA THR A 39 2.07 13.21 -20.92
C THR A 39 3.20 13.01 -19.90
N THR A 40 4.03 14.03 -19.66
CA THR A 40 5.08 13.97 -18.63
C THR A 40 4.47 13.78 -17.24
N TYR A 41 3.42 14.52 -16.87
CA TYR A 41 2.76 14.37 -15.56
C TYR A 41 2.12 12.99 -15.38
N LEU A 42 1.42 12.48 -16.40
CA LEU A 42 0.87 11.11 -16.38
C LEU A 42 1.97 10.04 -16.22
N SER A 43 3.10 10.24 -16.90
CA SER A 43 4.25 9.32 -16.79
C SER A 43 4.85 9.34 -15.39
N ALA A 44 4.98 10.52 -14.77
CA ALA A 44 5.45 10.65 -13.40
C ALA A 44 4.47 10.00 -12.40
N TYR A 45 3.16 10.20 -12.58
CA TYR A 45 2.15 9.56 -11.72
C TYR A 45 2.22 8.03 -11.79
N SER A 46 2.42 7.48 -12.99
CA SER A 46 2.54 6.03 -13.20
C SER A 46 3.72 5.41 -12.46
N VAL A 47 4.83 6.16 -12.31
CA VAL A 47 6.01 5.73 -11.54
C VAL A 47 5.71 5.63 -10.04
N PHE A 48 4.99 6.61 -9.48
CA PHE A 48 4.61 6.55 -8.07
C PHE A 48 3.62 5.41 -7.81
N LEU A 49 2.66 5.22 -8.72
CA LEU A 49 1.65 4.18 -8.61
C LEU A 49 2.27 2.77 -8.72
N SER A 50 3.29 2.59 -9.57
CA SER A 50 3.96 1.29 -9.71
C SER A 50 4.69 0.86 -8.44
N ALA A 51 5.31 1.81 -7.72
CA ALA A 51 5.94 1.53 -6.45
C ALA A 51 4.93 1.11 -5.37
N ILE A 52 3.77 1.78 -5.30
CA ILE A 52 2.67 1.38 -4.39
C ILE A 52 2.20 -0.04 -4.74
N ALA A 53 1.95 -0.31 -6.02
CA ALA A 53 1.51 -1.63 -6.48
C ALA A 53 2.52 -2.73 -6.12
N GLY A 54 3.83 -2.47 -6.22
CA GLY A 54 4.87 -3.41 -5.83
C GLY A 54 4.88 -3.74 -4.34
N VAL A 55 4.72 -2.73 -3.47
CA VAL A 55 4.61 -2.94 -2.02
C VAL A 55 3.35 -3.74 -1.67
N VAL A 56 2.20 -3.38 -2.24
CA VAL A 56 0.92 -4.06 -1.98
C VAL A 56 0.95 -5.51 -2.47
N PHE A 57 1.47 -5.74 -3.68
CA PHE A 57 1.62 -7.08 -4.22
C PHE A 57 2.50 -7.96 -3.33
N CYS A 58 3.65 -7.43 -2.92
CA CYS A 58 4.57 -8.14 -2.04
C CYS A 58 3.92 -8.45 -0.68
N ASP A 59 3.24 -7.49 -0.06
CA ASP A 59 2.61 -7.68 1.25
C ASP A 59 1.48 -8.71 1.17
N TYR A 60 0.62 -8.64 0.16
CA TYR A 60 -0.53 -9.54 0.03
C TYR A 60 -0.15 -10.96 -0.44
N PHE A 61 0.55 -11.06 -1.57
CA PHE A 61 0.79 -12.35 -2.21
C PHE A 61 1.96 -13.10 -1.60
N ILE A 62 3.03 -12.39 -1.24
CA ILE A 62 4.27 -13.05 -0.79
C ILE A 62 4.31 -13.16 0.73
N LEU A 63 4.08 -12.05 1.46
CA LEU A 63 4.16 -12.07 2.92
C LEU A 63 2.93 -12.74 3.54
N ARG A 64 1.72 -12.31 3.16
CA ARG A 64 0.48 -12.77 3.81
C ARG A 64 -0.18 -13.97 3.15
N LYS A 65 0.12 -14.26 1.88
CA LYS A 65 -0.42 -15.41 1.12
C LYS A 65 -1.95 -15.49 1.17
N GLY A 66 -2.60 -14.33 1.04
CA GLY A 66 -4.06 -14.22 1.08
C GLY A 66 -4.67 -14.13 2.49
N TYR A 67 -3.88 -14.25 3.57
CA TYR A 67 -4.41 -14.14 4.92
C TYR A 67 -4.54 -12.68 5.38
N ILE A 68 -5.78 -12.20 5.49
CA ILE A 68 -6.12 -10.89 6.04
C ILE A 68 -7.20 -11.05 7.11
N ILE A 69 -6.98 -10.42 8.27
CA ILE A 69 -8.00 -10.33 9.31
C ILE A 69 -8.76 -9.02 9.12
N LEU A 70 -9.96 -9.07 8.53
CA LEU A 70 -10.77 -7.87 8.22
C LEU A 70 -11.03 -7.00 9.45
N ARG A 71 -11.32 -7.61 10.60
CA ARG A 71 -11.62 -6.90 11.86
C ARG A 71 -10.48 -5.99 12.30
N GLU A 72 -9.25 -6.50 12.26
CA GLU A 72 -8.08 -5.75 12.71
C GLU A 72 -7.73 -4.59 11.76
N LEU A 73 -8.22 -4.63 10.51
CA LEU A 73 -8.06 -3.56 9.52
C LEU A 73 -8.92 -2.32 9.85
N TYR A 74 -10.05 -2.51 10.55
CA TYR A 74 -10.96 -1.42 10.96
C TYR A 74 -10.75 -0.95 12.41
N VAL A 75 -9.85 -1.59 13.17
CA VAL A 75 -9.60 -1.26 14.58
C VAL A 75 -8.26 -0.55 14.73
N ALA A 76 -8.31 0.74 15.09
CA ALA A 76 -7.14 1.60 15.32
C ALA A 76 -6.65 1.53 16.79
N ASN A 77 -6.42 0.32 17.31
CA ASN A 77 -5.90 0.10 18.67
C ASN A 77 -4.48 -0.47 18.67
N ASN A 78 -3.69 -0.17 19.71
CA ASN A 78 -2.32 -0.70 19.90
C ASN A 78 -2.22 -2.24 19.94
N THR A 79 -3.35 -2.94 20.13
CA THR A 79 -3.44 -4.41 20.15
C THR A 79 -3.68 -5.03 18.78
N SER A 80 -3.99 -4.24 17.74
CA SER A 80 -4.20 -4.74 16.38
C SER A 80 -2.86 -5.04 15.69
N SER A 81 -2.75 -6.16 14.98
CA SER A 81 -1.53 -6.55 14.27
C SER A 81 -1.14 -5.54 13.18
N TYR A 82 -2.12 -4.76 12.69
CA TYR A 82 -1.91 -3.75 11.66
C TYR A 82 -1.60 -2.34 12.20
N PHE A 83 -1.60 -2.14 13.52
CA PHE A 83 -1.39 -0.82 14.13
C PHE A 83 0.10 -0.41 14.25
N TYR A 84 1.06 -1.28 13.94
CA TYR A 84 2.52 -1.04 13.88
C TYR A 84 3.02 0.08 14.83
N ALA A 85 3.73 1.10 14.33
CA ALA A 85 4.20 2.24 15.11
C ALA A 85 3.18 3.38 15.05
N LYS A 86 2.11 3.30 15.85
CA LYS A 86 1.00 4.29 15.90
C LYS A 86 0.23 4.45 14.57
N GLY A 87 0.05 3.37 13.84
CA GLY A 87 -0.62 3.33 12.54
C GLY A 87 0.32 3.39 11.33
N PHE A 88 1.62 3.58 11.54
CA PHE A 88 2.61 3.65 10.46
C PHE A 88 3.47 2.39 10.40
N ASN A 89 3.60 1.80 9.22
CA ASN A 89 4.56 0.73 8.94
C ASN A 89 5.82 1.33 8.28
N PRO A 90 6.88 1.63 9.05
CA PRO A 90 8.09 2.27 8.51
C PRO A 90 8.75 1.42 7.41
N ARG A 91 8.58 0.09 7.45
CA ARG A 91 9.17 -0.83 6.46
C ARG A 91 8.55 -0.64 5.08
N ALA A 92 7.22 -0.54 5.04
CA ALA A 92 6.48 -0.28 3.81
C ALA A 92 6.83 1.09 3.21
N TYR A 93 6.96 2.13 4.06
CA TYR A 93 7.42 3.45 3.60
C TYR A 93 8.85 3.43 3.08
N THR A 94 9.78 2.75 3.75
CA THR A 94 11.15 2.62 3.24
C THR A 94 11.20 1.86 1.92
N ALA A 95 10.41 0.79 1.77
CA ALA A 95 10.34 0.04 0.52
C ALA A 95 9.78 0.88 -0.63
N TYR A 96 8.74 1.66 -0.34
CA TYR A 96 8.15 2.61 -1.30
C TYR A 96 9.16 3.68 -1.74
N ILE A 97 9.85 4.34 -0.79
CA ILE A 97 10.84 5.37 -1.09
C ILE A 97 12.00 4.77 -1.90
N CYS A 98 12.51 3.61 -1.49
CA CYS A 98 13.59 2.92 -2.20
C CYS A 98 13.20 2.49 -3.61
N GLY A 99 11.94 2.11 -3.86
CA GLY A 99 11.49 1.75 -5.20
C GLY A 99 11.25 2.95 -6.13
N ILE A 100 10.97 4.11 -5.56
CA ILE A 100 10.85 5.37 -6.33
C ILE A 100 12.21 5.94 -6.69
N LEU A 101 13.20 5.83 -5.80
CA LEU A 101 14.54 6.43 -5.98
C LEU A 101 15.19 6.10 -7.35
N PRO A 102 15.23 4.84 -7.83
CA PRO A 102 15.76 4.51 -9.15
C PRO A 102 15.05 5.23 -10.29
N ASN A 103 13.73 5.42 -10.18
CA ASN A 103 12.94 6.09 -11.19
C ASN A 103 13.10 7.62 -11.15
N ILE A 104 13.28 8.22 -9.96
CA ILE A 104 13.61 9.65 -9.84
C ILE A 104 14.99 9.91 -10.45
N VAL A 105 15.98 9.05 -10.19
CA VAL A 105 17.32 9.17 -10.81
C VAL A 105 17.24 9.06 -12.34
N GLY A 106 16.39 8.16 -12.85
CA GLY A 106 16.08 8.08 -14.29
C GLY A 106 15.40 9.34 -14.86
N PHE A 107 14.49 9.96 -14.10
CA PHE A 107 13.81 11.19 -14.48
C PHE A 107 14.76 12.40 -14.52
N VAL A 108 15.66 12.53 -13.55
CA VAL A 108 16.70 13.57 -13.51
C VAL A 108 17.70 13.41 -14.68
N GLY A 109 17.92 12.17 -15.14
CA GLY A 109 18.69 11.93 -16.35
C GLY A 109 17.98 12.32 -17.64
N ALA A 110 16.65 12.21 -17.69
CA ALA A 110 15.84 12.63 -18.82
C ALA A 110 15.70 14.17 -18.93
N THR A 111 15.87 14.91 -17.83
CA THR A 111 15.82 16.38 -17.82
C THR A 111 17.12 17.07 -18.30
N GLY A 112 18.10 16.30 -18.78
CA GLY A 112 19.28 16.82 -19.51
C GLY A 112 20.26 17.65 -18.67
N THR A 113 20.13 17.65 -17.34
CA THR A 113 20.89 18.52 -16.44
C THR A 113 22.30 17.98 -16.16
N HIS A 114 22.53 16.67 -16.34
CA HIS A 114 23.84 16.01 -16.26
C HIS A 114 23.93 14.85 -17.28
N HIS A 115 25.13 14.57 -17.80
CA HIS A 115 25.38 13.41 -18.67
C HIS A 115 25.14 12.12 -17.88
N VAL A 116 24.04 11.42 -18.15
CA VAL A 116 23.72 10.15 -17.52
C VAL A 116 24.07 9.00 -18.49
N PRO A 117 24.68 7.91 -18.01
CA PRO A 117 25.02 6.76 -18.85
C PRO A 117 23.79 6.16 -19.55
N ASN A 118 23.99 5.63 -20.77
CA ASN A 118 22.98 5.05 -21.68
C ASN A 118 22.01 4.02 -21.06
N GLY A 119 22.30 3.52 -19.86
CA GLY A 119 21.41 2.64 -19.08
C GLY A 119 20.19 3.35 -18.51
N ALA A 120 20.30 4.64 -18.13
CA ALA A 120 19.20 5.38 -17.52
C ALA A 120 18.09 5.75 -18.52
N THR A 121 18.46 6.01 -19.77
CA THR A 121 17.50 6.25 -20.87
C THR A 121 16.71 5.01 -21.23
N LYS A 122 17.30 3.81 -21.13
CA LYS A 122 16.57 2.53 -21.29
C LYS A 122 15.71 2.20 -20.06
N LEU A 123 16.15 2.58 -18.86
CA LEU A 123 15.36 2.43 -17.64
C LEU A 123 14.05 3.19 -17.71
N TYR A 124 14.02 4.36 -18.36
CA TYR A 124 12.80 5.18 -18.48
C TYR A 124 11.65 4.47 -19.22
N PHE A 125 11.96 3.69 -20.26
CA PHE A 125 10.96 2.86 -20.96
C PHE A 125 10.40 1.75 -20.07
N PHE A 126 11.16 1.29 -19.07
CA PHE A 126 10.79 0.20 -18.17
C PHE A 126 10.54 0.66 -16.73
N SER A 127 10.45 1.97 -16.50
CA SER A 127 10.37 2.58 -15.17
C SER A 127 9.25 2.01 -14.31
N PHE A 128 8.13 1.65 -14.95
CA PHE A 128 7.02 0.99 -14.28
C PHE A 128 7.46 -0.30 -13.58
N PHE A 129 8.09 -1.22 -14.32
CA PHE A 129 8.54 -2.51 -13.80
C PHE A 129 9.73 -2.37 -12.84
N THR A 130 10.66 -1.47 -13.11
CA THR A 130 11.80 -1.23 -12.22
C THR A 130 11.32 -0.76 -10.85
N GLY A 131 10.36 0.17 -10.81
CA GLY A 131 9.78 0.65 -9.55
C GLY A 131 8.98 -0.42 -8.82
N TYR A 132 8.20 -1.21 -9.56
CA TYR A 132 7.44 -2.33 -9.02
C TYR A 132 8.35 -3.41 -8.38
N ILE A 133 9.32 -3.91 -9.14
CA ILE A 133 10.24 -4.97 -8.71
C ILE A 133 11.13 -4.46 -7.57
N SER A 134 11.67 -3.25 -7.69
CA SER A 134 12.52 -2.67 -6.64
C SER A 134 11.77 -2.52 -5.32
N SER A 135 10.54 -1.98 -5.34
CA SER A 135 9.72 -1.84 -4.13
C SER A 135 9.40 -3.19 -3.50
N ALA A 136 9.02 -4.18 -4.32
CA ALA A 136 8.72 -5.53 -3.85
C ALA A 136 9.96 -6.19 -3.22
N CYS A 137 11.11 -6.16 -3.91
CA CYS A 137 12.36 -6.74 -3.40
C CYS A 137 12.80 -6.09 -2.08
N VAL A 138 12.74 -4.76 -1.96
CA VAL A 138 13.12 -4.07 -0.72
C VAL A 138 12.20 -4.46 0.43
N LEU A 139 10.89 -4.55 0.18
CA LEU A 139 9.95 -4.99 1.21
C LEU A 139 10.22 -6.43 1.64
N LEU A 140 10.51 -7.35 0.69
CA LEU A 140 10.90 -8.73 1.00
C LEU A 140 12.17 -8.79 1.83
N ILE A 141 13.21 -8.03 1.46
CA ILE A 141 14.47 -8.03 2.20
C ILE A 141 14.25 -7.50 3.62
N LEU A 142 13.48 -6.42 3.78
CA LEU A 142 13.18 -5.87 5.10
C LEU A 142 12.33 -6.82 5.95
N SER A 143 11.40 -7.55 5.34
CA SER A 143 10.54 -8.49 6.06
C SER A 143 11.28 -9.78 6.43
N LEU A 144 12.32 -10.16 5.69
CA LEU A 144 13.23 -11.26 6.06
C LEU A 144 14.13 -10.87 7.24
N ILE A 145 14.65 -9.64 7.27
CA ILE A 145 15.50 -9.16 8.37
C ILE A 145 14.67 -8.92 9.64
N PHE A 146 13.48 -8.34 9.48
CA PHE A 146 12.56 -8.08 10.57
C PHE A 146 11.22 -8.76 10.28
N PRO A 147 10.88 -9.88 10.94
CA PRO A 147 9.61 -10.54 10.72
C PRO A 147 8.46 -9.58 11.05
N VAL A 148 7.40 -9.64 10.25
CA VAL A 148 6.19 -8.85 10.42
C VAL A 148 5.31 -9.54 11.47
N ARG A 149 4.71 -8.74 12.36
CA ARG A 149 3.80 -9.26 13.40
C ARG A 149 2.44 -9.57 12.76
N GLY A 150 1.82 -10.68 13.17
CA GLY A 150 0.51 -11.10 12.64
C GLY A 150 0.55 -11.92 11.34
N LEU A 151 1.66 -12.61 11.06
CA LEU A 151 1.68 -13.69 10.07
C LEU A 151 1.30 -15.00 10.74
N MET A 152 0.48 -15.81 10.05
CA MET A 152 0.15 -17.18 10.49
C MET A 152 1.36 -18.12 10.48
N GLN A 153 2.37 -17.81 9.66
CA GLN A 153 3.56 -18.64 9.45
C GLN A 153 4.83 -17.90 9.87
N GLU A 154 5.70 -18.56 10.64
CA GLU A 154 7.03 -18.02 11.00
C GLU A 154 8.00 -17.93 9.80
N ASN A 155 7.79 -18.78 8.79
CA ASN A 155 8.62 -18.86 7.58
C ASN A 155 7.93 -18.21 6.37
N LEU A 156 8.36 -16.99 6.03
CA LEU A 156 7.75 -16.15 4.98
C LEU A 156 7.90 -16.75 3.57
N LEU A 157 8.89 -17.65 3.37
CA LEU A 157 9.21 -18.27 2.08
C LEU A 157 8.60 -19.66 1.88
N ALA A 158 7.88 -20.22 2.86
CA ALA A 158 7.29 -21.54 2.73
C ALA A 158 6.11 -21.50 1.73
N ILE A 159 6.23 -22.16 0.58
CA ILE A 159 5.28 -22.09 -0.55
C ILE A 159 3.98 -22.88 -0.31
N ASP A 160 3.89 -23.63 0.79
CA ASP A 160 3.06 -24.84 0.84
C ASP A 160 1.54 -24.59 0.83
N ASN A 161 1.04 -23.49 1.41
CA ASN A 161 -0.41 -23.24 1.51
C ASN A 161 -0.80 -21.78 1.24
N TRP A 162 -1.92 -21.61 0.53
CA TRP A 162 -2.65 -20.35 0.38
C TRP A 162 -3.71 -20.28 1.48
N TYR A 163 -3.75 -19.18 2.23
CA TYR A 163 -4.52 -19.07 3.48
C TYR A 163 -5.69 -18.08 3.36
N GLU A 164 -6.18 -17.84 2.14
CA GLU A 164 -7.36 -17.01 1.91
C GLU A 164 -8.61 -17.76 2.35
N GLU A 165 -9.23 -17.27 3.42
CA GLU A 165 -10.53 -17.74 3.91
C GLU A 165 -11.55 -16.66 3.56
N TRP A 166 -12.64 -17.04 2.89
CA TRP A 166 -13.74 -16.13 2.61
C TRP A 166 -14.41 -15.77 3.94
N GLN A 167 -14.31 -14.51 4.33
CA GLN A 167 -14.95 -14.01 5.54
C GLN A 167 -16.33 -13.47 5.18
N ASP A 168 -17.34 -14.32 5.35
CA ASP A 168 -18.73 -13.92 5.21
C ASP A 168 -19.19 -13.11 6.42
N VAL A 169 -20.17 -12.22 6.19
CA VAL A 169 -20.64 -11.29 7.23
C VAL A 169 -21.28 -12.06 8.39
N GLU A 170 -21.90 -13.21 8.10
CA GLU A 170 -22.49 -14.09 9.10
C GLU A 170 -21.46 -14.71 10.06
N ASP A 171 -20.20 -14.86 9.64
CA ASP A 171 -19.16 -15.53 10.43
C ASP A 171 -18.34 -14.57 11.30
N PHE A 172 -18.57 -13.25 11.20
CA PHE A 172 -17.79 -12.28 11.98
C PHE A 172 -17.90 -12.49 13.49
N ASP A 173 -19.08 -12.85 14.00
CA ASP A 173 -19.29 -13.09 15.42
C ASP A 173 -18.52 -14.34 15.90
N ALA A 174 -18.47 -15.40 15.09
CA ALA A 174 -17.70 -16.61 15.39
C ALA A 174 -16.18 -16.35 15.38
N LEU A 175 -15.70 -15.53 14.44
CA LEU A 175 -14.30 -15.15 14.32
C LEU A 175 -13.82 -14.23 15.47
N VAL A 176 -14.72 -13.40 16.00
CA VAL A 176 -14.48 -12.57 17.21
C VAL A 176 -14.18 -13.46 18.42
N HIS A 177 -14.93 -14.54 18.62
CA HIS A 177 -14.73 -15.46 19.75
C HIS A 177 -13.46 -16.31 19.63
N ARG A 178 -12.95 -16.54 18.40
CA ARG A 178 -11.72 -17.32 18.18
C ARG A 178 -10.42 -16.57 18.55
N HIS A 179 -10.45 -15.24 18.53
CA HIS A 179 -9.26 -14.38 18.72
C HIS A 179 -9.26 -13.60 20.03
N VAL A 180 -10.36 -13.58 20.78
CA VAL A 180 -10.40 -13.10 22.16
C VAL A 180 -10.19 -14.31 23.05
N PRO A 181 -9.08 -14.45 23.80
CA PRO A 181 -9.03 -15.45 24.85
C PRO A 181 -10.20 -15.16 25.79
N VAL A 182 -11.11 -16.13 25.95
CA VAL A 182 -12.27 -16.04 26.82
C VAL A 182 -11.79 -15.83 28.25
N ALA A 183 -11.60 -14.56 28.62
CA ALA A 183 -11.57 -14.12 29.99
C ALA A 183 -12.98 -13.60 30.29
N HIS A 184 -13.61 -14.16 31.32
CA HIS A 184 -14.95 -13.86 31.84
C HIS A 184 -16.09 -14.74 31.32
N SER A 185 -16.08 -16.00 31.76
CA SER A 185 -17.28 -16.66 32.30
C SER A 185 -16.77 -17.73 33.28
N GLU A 186 -17.39 -17.87 34.46
CA GLU A 186 -17.01 -18.73 35.61
C GLU A 186 -16.27 -18.08 36.79
N ALA A 187 -16.68 -16.87 37.19
CA ALA A 187 -16.60 -16.49 38.60
C ALA A 187 -17.94 -15.85 39.03
N GLY A 188 -18.83 -16.64 39.63
CA GLY A 188 -19.95 -16.11 40.41
C GLY A 188 -21.30 -16.78 40.19
N SER A 189 -21.49 -17.96 40.78
CA SER A 189 -22.78 -18.36 41.36
C SER A 189 -22.54 -19.40 42.45
N VAL A 190 -22.39 -18.91 43.68
CA VAL A 190 -22.66 -19.67 44.92
C VAL A 190 -24.12 -19.45 45.26
#